data_AF-A0A2M7FG71-F1
#
_entry.id   AF-A0A2M7FG71-F1
#
_cell.length_a   1.000
_cell.length_b   1.000
_cell.length_c   1.000
_cell.angle_alpha   90.00
_cell.angle_beta   90.00
_cell.angle_gamma   90.00
#
_symmetry.space_group_name_H-M   'P 1'
#
loop_
_entity.id
_entity.type
_entity.pdbx_description
1 polymer ?
#
loop_
_entity_poly.entity_id
_entity_poly.type
_entity_poly.pdbx_seq_one_letter_code
_entity_poly.pdbx_strand_id
1 'polypeptide(L)'
;MKKPHFVLINGRGGVGKTTTLHRLLEHPPQGWIFFDFDDGKFPPPRDGESGKEWRRQQHNWWLSVAKAWHGQNMHVCVLGVGIFPWQVPELEAAQHFDADQFAYGVMTCSPKTRRARLLQRGTTQIAEYDEEQARGLLAKMKAHGAVEFSTEEKTPEEVAEDIRAWLNSLSM
;
A
#
# COMPACT_ATOMS: atom_id res chain seq x y z
N MET A 1 -9.09 14.13 14.24
CA MET A 1 -7.94 14.64 13.43
C MET A 1 -8.46 14.98 12.03
N LYS A 2 -7.73 15.71 11.18
CA LYS A 2 -8.16 15.83 9.77
C LYS A 2 -8.03 14.46 9.11
N LYS A 3 -9.05 14.01 8.39
CA LYS A 3 -9.05 12.71 7.69
C LYS A 3 -7.98 12.74 6.59
N PRO A 4 -7.09 11.74 6.50
CA PRO A 4 -6.00 11.76 5.53
C PRO A 4 -6.54 11.69 4.11
N HIS A 5 -5.95 12.46 3.19
CA HIS A 5 -6.37 12.49 1.79
C HIS A 5 -5.81 11.30 1.01
N PHE A 6 -4.65 10.81 1.43
CA PHE A 6 -3.94 9.73 0.78
C PHE A 6 -3.49 8.68 1.79
N VAL A 7 -3.88 7.44 1.53
CA VAL A 7 -3.40 6.26 2.25
C VAL A 7 -2.61 5.38 1.30
N LEU A 8 -1.43 4.95 1.74
CA LEU A 8 -0.63 3.95 1.03
C LEU A 8 -0.46 2.71 1.90
N ILE A 9 -0.99 1.59 1.44
CA ILE A 9 -0.79 0.28 2.06
C ILE A 9 0.25 -0.49 1.24
N ASN A 10 1.47 -0.52 1.77
CA ASN A 10 2.60 -1.19 1.15
C ASN A 10 2.57 -2.69 1.44
N GLY A 11 3.24 -3.49 0.61
CA GLY A 11 3.51 -4.89 0.94
C GLY A 11 4.21 -5.62 -0.19
N ARG A 12 5.10 -6.57 0.13
CA ARG A 12 5.86 -7.32 -0.88
C ARG A 12 4.94 -8.15 -1.80
N GLY A 13 5.44 -8.57 -2.96
CA GLY A 13 4.72 -9.53 -3.81
C GLY A 13 4.39 -10.81 -3.04
N GLY A 14 3.16 -11.33 -3.18
CA GLY A 14 2.70 -12.55 -2.51
C GLY A 14 2.05 -12.36 -1.13
N VAL A 15 2.02 -11.14 -0.56
CA VAL A 15 1.37 -10.89 0.75
C VAL A 15 -0.16 -10.80 0.69
N GLY A 16 -0.77 -10.79 -0.51
CA GLY A 16 -2.23 -10.79 -0.66
C GLY A 16 -2.90 -9.47 -1.05
N LYS A 17 -2.14 -8.40 -1.32
CA LYS A 17 -2.66 -7.05 -1.67
C LYS A 17 -3.82 -7.06 -2.67
N THR A 18 -3.63 -7.57 -3.88
CA THR A 18 -4.67 -7.59 -4.93
C THR A 18 -5.91 -8.38 -4.50
N THR A 19 -5.73 -9.49 -3.78
CA THR A 19 -6.86 -10.29 -3.28
C THR A 19 -7.65 -9.53 -2.21
N THR A 20 -6.96 -8.83 -1.30
CA THR A 20 -7.60 -7.96 -0.30
C THR A 20 -8.24 -6.72 -0.94
N LEU A 21 -7.62 -6.15 -1.97
CA LEU A 21 -8.17 -5.03 -2.74
C LEU A 21 -9.55 -5.38 -3.31
N HIS A 22 -9.71 -6.57 -3.90
CA HIS A 22 -11.02 -7.00 -4.40
C HIS A 22 -12.10 -7.00 -3.31
N ARG A 23 -11.77 -7.42 -2.08
CA ARG A 23 -12.69 -7.37 -0.93
C ARG A 23 -13.01 -5.95 -0.47
N LEU A 24 -12.04 -5.04 -0.56
CA LEU A 24 -12.24 -3.62 -0.25
C LEU A 24 -13.13 -2.93 -1.30
N LEU A 25 -13.04 -3.35 -2.56
CA LEU A 25 -13.87 -2.82 -3.65
C LEU A 25 -15.32 -3.31 -3.60
N GLU A 26 -15.56 -4.52 -3.08
CA GLU A 26 -16.93 -5.05 -2.87
C GLU A 26 -17.70 -4.22 -1.83
N HIS A 27 -17.02 -3.81 -0.75
CA HIS A 27 -17.60 -3.05 0.35
C HIS A 27 -16.66 -1.92 0.82
N PRO A 28 -16.56 -0.81 0.07
CA PRO A 28 -15.67 0.29 0.45
C PRO A 28 -16.26 1.08 1.64
N PRO A 29 -15.44 1.51 2.61
CA PRO A 29 -15.87 2.47 3.63
C PRO A 29 -16.34 3.78 3.00
N GLN A 30 -17.29 4.46 3.65
CA GLN A 30 -17.84 5.71 3.12
C GLN A 30 -16.75 6.78 2.92
N GLY A 31 -16.77 7.40 1.74
CA GLY A 31 -15.81 8.45 1.37
C GLY A 31 -14.42 7.91 1.02
N TRP A 32 -14.24 6.61 0.81
CA TRP A 32 -12.97 6.02 0.38
C TRP A 32 -13.08 5.41 -1.01
N ILE A 33 -12.03 5.56 -1.80
CA ILE A 33 -11.82 4.86 -3.08
C ILE A 33 -10.48 4.13 -3.04
N PHE A 34 -10.44 2.94 -3.65
CA PHE A 34 -9.29 2.06 -3.62
C PHE A 34 -8.70 1.85 -5.00
N PHE A 35 -7.38 1.72 -5.07
CA PHE A 35 -6.66 1.40 -6.29
C PHE A 35 -5.54 0.38 -6.04
N ASP A 36 -5.24 -0.42 -7.05
CA ASP A 36 -3.97 -1.13 -7.12
C ASP A 36 -2.90 -0.15 -7.61
N PHE A 37 -1.74 -0.12 -6.94
CA PHE A 37 -0.64 0.76 -7.31
C PHE A 37 -0.13 0.49 -8.72
N ASP A 38 -0.15 -0.78 -9.14
CA ASP A 38 0.36 -1.23 -10.42
C ASP A 38 -0.55 -0.79 -11.59
N ASP A 39 -1.82 -0.44 -11.33
CA ASP A 39 -2.81 0.04 -12.31
C ASP A 39 -2.74 1.55 -12.62
N GLY A 40 -1.67 2.23 -12.20
CA GLY A 40 -1.53 3.66 -12.43
C GLY A 40 -0.98 4.05 -13.81
N LYS A 41 -0.62 5.32 -13.97
CA LYS A 41 -0.33 5.93 -15.29
C LYS A 41 0.89 5.36 -16.03
N PHE A 42 1.94 4.96 -15.31
CA PHE A 42 3.21 4.59 -15.92
C PHE A 42 3.37 3.06 -15.97
N PRO A 43 3.83 2.50 -17.10
CA PRO A 43 4.03 1.07 -17.21
C PRO A 43 5.13 0.62 -16.23
N PRO A 44 4.98 -0.56 -15.60
CA PRO A 44 5.99 -1.08 -14.69
C PRO A 44 7.33 -1.32 -15.41
N PRO A 45 8.46 -1.24 -14.67
CA PRO A 45 9.78 -1.53 -15.22
C PRO A 45 9.84 -2.98 -15.75
N ARG A 46 10.72 -3.22 -16.72
CA ARG A 46 10.97 -4.59 -17.21
C ARG A 46 11.75 -5.41 -16.18
N ASP A 47 11.72 -6.72 -16.33
CA ASP A 47 12.50 -7.62 -15.47
C ASP A 47 13.99 -7.24 -15.46
N GLY A 48 14.54 -7.07 -14.26
CA GLY A 48 15.93 -6.67 -14.03
C GLY A 48 16.18 -5.16 -13.98
N GLU A 49 15.20 -4.32 -14.30
CA GLU A 49 15.33 -2.87 -14.20
C GLU A 49 15.00 -2.35 -12.79
N SER A 50 15.63 -1.24 -12.40
CA SER A 50 15.34 -0.59 -11.12
C SER A 50 13.97 0.08 -11.16
N GLY A 51 13.01 -0.45 -10.40
CA GLY A 51 11.70 0.19 -10.24
C GLY A 51 11.68 1.45 -9.36
N LYS A 52 12.84 1.99 -8.95
CA LYS A 52 12.88 3.14 -8.03
C LYS A 52 12.26 4.39 -8.64
N GLU A 53 12.65 4.75 -9.86
CA GLU A 53 12.16 5.95 -10.52
C GLU A 53 10.69 5.79 -10.95
N TRP A 54 10.33 4.64 -11.51
CA TRP A 54 8.95 4.30 -11.80
C TRP A 54 8.04 4.46 -10.56
N ARG A 55 8.45 3.92 -9.39
CA ARG A 55 7.67 4.08 -8.15
C ARG A 55 7.49 5.54 -7.74
N ARG A 56 8.48 6.40 -7.95
CA ARG A 56 8.38 7.85 -7.66
C ARG A 56 7.41 8.54 -8.61
N GLN A 57 7.52 8.29 -9.91
CA GLN A 57 6.61 8.86 -10.93
C GLN A 57 5.17 8.40 -10.70
N GLN A 58 4.98 7.10 -10.48
CA GLN A 58 3.69 6.50 -10.18
C GLN A 58 3.09 7.08 -8.90
N HIS A 59 3.89 7.27 -7.84
CA HIS A 59 3.42 7.95 -6.63
C HIS A 59 2.99 9.40 -6.88
N ASN A 60 3.80 10.21 -7.58
CA ASN A 60 3.43 11.60 -7.92
C ASN A 60 2.08 11.65 -8.65
N TRP A 61 1.85 10.70 -9.55
CA TRP A 61 0.57 10.59 -10.23
C TRP A 61 -0.56 10.18 -9.28
N TRP A 62 -0.37 9.20 -8.40
CA TRP A 62 -1.38 8.82 -7.40
C TRP A 62 -1.72 9.96 -6.43
N LEU A 63 -0.75 10.79 -6.06
CA LEU A 63 -1.01 12.00 -5.27
C LEU A 63 -1.84 13.03 -6.05
N SER A 64 -1.59 13.17 -7.35
CA SER A 64 -2.41 14.01 -8.22
C SER A 64 -3.85 13.48 -8.33
N VAL A 65 -4.03 12.16 -8.41
CA VAL A 65 -5.34 11.49 -8.37
C VAL A 65 -6.03 11.75 -7.02
N ALA A 66 -5.31 11.62 -5.91
CA ALA A 66 -5.83 11.93 -4.58
C ALA A 66 -6.31 13.37 -4.44
N LYS A 67 -5.56 14.33 -4.99
CA LYS A 67 -5.96 15.74 -5.03
C LYS A 67 -7.26 15.95 -5.82
N ALA A 68 -7.42 15.27 -6.96
CA ALA A 68 -8.63 15.36 -7.78
C ALA A 68 -9.86 14.77 -7.08
N TRP A 69 -9.71 13.64 -6.38
CA TRP A 69 -10.78 13.01 -5.60
C TRP A 69 -11.12 13.78 -4.32
N HIS A 70 -10.14 14.44 -3.71
CA HIS A 70 -10.39 15.29 -2.55
C HIS A 70 -11.38 16.42 -2.89
N GLY A 71 -11.32 16.99 -4.10
CA GLY A 71 -12.32 17.95 -4.58
C GLY A 71 -13.75 17.41 -4.68
N GLN A 72 -13.92 16.08 -4.63
CA GLN A 72 -15.21 15.38 -4.62
C GLN A 72 -15.56 14.82 -3.23
N ASN A 73 -14.88 15.28 -2.18
CA ASN A 73 -15.03 14.79 -0.81
C ASN A 73 -14.73 13.28 -0.65
N MET A 74 -13.79 12.76 -1.47
CA MET A 74 -13.34 11.37 -1.45
C MET A 74 -11.85 11.29 -1.04
N HIS A 75 -11.50 10.20 -0.37
CA HIS A 75 -10.16 9.88 0.10
C HIS A 75 -9.61 8.68 -0.67
N VAL A 76 -8.33 8.71 -1.01
CA VAL A 76 -7.72 7.67 -1.84
C VAL A 76 -6.89 6.72 -0.98
N CYS A 77 -7.12 5.42 -1.15
CA CYS A 77 -6.28 4.36 -0.58
C CYS A 77 -5.66 3.53 -1.71
N VAL A 78 -4.33 3.45 -1.76
CA VAL A 78 -3.60 2.70 -2.77
C VAL A 78 -2.89 1.52 -2.13
N LEU A 79 -3.10 0.30 -2.67
CA LEU A 79 -2.44 -0.92 -2.22
C LEU A 79 -1.33 -1.26 -3.21
N GLY A 80 -0.08 -1.45 -2.76
CA GLY A 80 1.01 -1.66 -3.72
C GLY A 80 2.40 -1.94 -3.16
N VAL A 81 3.39 -2.02 -4.06
CA VAL A 81 4.81 -1.87 -3.73
C VAL A 81 5.22 -0.45 -4.12
N GLY A 82 4.94 0.48 -3.22
CA GLY A 82 5.17 1.90 -3.38
C GLY A 82 6.56 2.38 -2.94
N ILE A 83 6.70 3.69 -2.82
CA ILE A 83 7.77 4.28 -2.01
C ILE A 83 7.42 4.19 -0.53
N PHE A 84 8.40 4.41 0.33
CA PHE A 84 8.22 4.34 1.77
C PHE A 84 7.81 5.68 2.39
N PRO A 85 7.19 5.68 3.59
CA PRO A 85 6.70 6.90 4.24
C PRO A 85 7.72 8.05 4.30
N TRP A 86 8.98 7.76 4.64
CA TRP A 86 10.05 8.76 4.73
C TRP A 86 10.48 9.36 3.38
N GLN A 87 10.07 8.75 2.26
CA GLN A 87 10.40 9.23 0.92
C GLN A 87 9.27 10.05 0.31
N VAL A 88 8.05 9.97 0.86
CA VAL A 88 6.89 10.73 0.37
C VAL A 88 7.13 12.24 0.42
N PRO A 89 7.72 12.82 1.49
CA PRO A 89 8.03 14.26 1.52
C PRO A 89 8.99 14.73 0.42
N GLU A 90 9.76 13.82 -0.19
CA GLU A 90 10.69 14.14 -1.29
C GLU A 90 10.00 14.21 -2.67
N LEU A 91 8.69 13.95 -2.72
CA LEU A 91 7.92 13.99 -3.95
C LEU A 91 7.38 15.40 -4.22
N GLU A 92 7.47 15.83 -5.47
CA GLU A 92 6.93 17.12 -5.92
C GLU A 92 5.43 17.26 -5.61
N ALA A 93 4.63 16.24 -5.95
CA ALA A 93 3.19 16.29 -5.71
C ALA A 93 2.82 16.25 -4.23
N ALA A 94 3.69 15.75 -3.35
CA ALA A 94 3.46 15.72 -1.91
C ALA A 94 3.53 17.11 -1.27
N GLN A 95 4.18 18.08 -1.90
CA GLN A 95 4.26 19.47 -1.42
C GLN A 95 2.89 20.17 -1.37
N HIS A 96 1.85 19.59 -2.00
CA HIS A 96 0.48 20.09 -1.97
C HIS A 96 -0.36 19.54 -0.81
N PHE A 97 0.25 18.75 0.07
CA PHE A 97 -0.43 18.10 1.18
C PHE A 97 0.30 18.41 2.48
N ASP A 98 -0.47 18.59 3.55
CA ASP A 98 0.06 18.64 4.91
C ASP A 98 0.51 17.24 5.35
N ALA A 99 1.49 17.15 6.25
CA ALA A 99 2.02 15.86 6.70
C ALA A 99 0.96 14.96 7.36
N ASP A 100 -0.06 15.53 7.99
CA ASP A 100 -1.18 14.81 8.61
C ASP A 100 -2.24 14.33 7.58
N GLN A 101 -2.10 14.70 6.31
CA GLN A 101 -2.96 14.23 5.22
C GLN A 101 -2.51 12.89 4.62
N PHE A 102 -1.46 12.28 5.18
CA PHE A 102 -0.95 10.98 4.79
C PHE A 102 -1.17 9.96 5.90
N ALA A 103 -1.55 8.74 5.53
CA ALA A 103 -1.52 7.59 6.43
C ALA A 103 -0.92 6.37 5.73
N TYR A 104 -0.30 5.50 6.51
CA TYR A 104 0.52 4.41 5.97
C TYR A 104 0.10 3.07 6.56
N GLY A 105 0.00 2.08 5.69
CA GLY A 105 -0.21 0.68 6.05
C GLY A 105 0.91 -0.19 5.52
N VAL A 106 1.10 -1.36 6.12
CA VAL A 106 1.98 -2.40 5.61
C VAL A 106 1.37 -3.77 5.79
N MET A 107 1.15 -4.48 4.68
CA MET A 107 0.72 -5.88 4.68
C MET A 107 1.92 -6.81 4.80
N THR A 108 1.87 -7.74 5.75
CA THR A 108 2.97 -8.66 6.07
C THR A 108 2.50 -10.11 6.09
N CYS A 109 3.44 -11.03 5.88
CA CYS A 109 3.32 -12.45 6.21
C CYS A 109 4.74 -13.01 6.39
N SER A 110 4.82 -14.20 6.94
CA SER A 110 6.06 -14.96 7.04
C SER A 110 6.62 -15.28 5.64
N PRO A 111 7.94 -15.50 5.54
CA PRO A 111 8.57 -15.92 4.30
C PRO A 111 7.99 -17.23 3.77
N LYS A 112 7.66 -18.16 4.68
CA LYS A 112 7.06 -19.45 4.37
C LYS A 112 5.69 -19.27 3.70
N THR A 113 4.82 -18.46 4.30
CA THR A 113 3.49 -18.17 3.77
C THR A 113 3.56 -17.43 2.44
N ARG A 114 4.43 -16.42 2.34
CA ARG A 114 4.70 -15.72 1.08
C ARG A 114 5.14 -16.69 -0.02
N ARG A 115 6.11 -17.57 0.26
CA ARG A 115 6.64 -18.54 -0.70
C ARG A 115 5.55 -19.49 -1.16
N ALA A 116 4.76 -20.05 -0.23
CA ALA A 116 3.65 -20.94 -0.56
C ALA A 116 2.63 -20.27 -1.51
N ARG A 117 2.24 -19.03 -1.23
CA ARG A 117 1.31 -18.25 -2.07
C ARG A 117 1.86 -17.95 -3.46
N LEU A 118 3.15 -17.63 -3.57
CA LEU A 118 3.80 -17.39 -4.85
C LEU A 118 3.89 -18.67 -5.69
N LEU A 119 4.26 -19.79 -5.08
CA LEU A 119 4.28 -21.10 -5.75
C LEU A 119 2.89 -21.49 -6.26
N GLN A 120 1.84 -21.29 -5.45
CA GLN A 120 0.46 -21.55 -5.84
C GLN A 120 0.01 -20.73 -7.05
N ARG A 121 0.59 -19.54 -7.26
CA ARG A 121 0.34 -18.68 -8.42
C ARG A 121 1.17 -19.05 -9.66
N GLY A 122 1.98 -20.10 -9.58
CA GLY A 122 2.89 -20.51 -10.65
C GLY A 122 4.17 -19.68 -10.73
N THR A 123 4.49 -18.86 -9.72
CA THR A 123 5.78 -18.16 -9.68
C THR A 123 6.89 -19.14 -9.33
N THR A 124 7.73 -19.47 -10.31
CA THR A 124 8.82 -20.46 -10.16
C THR A 124 10.12 -19.83 -9.67
N GLN A 125 10.37 -18.56 -10.00
CA GLN A 125 11.54 -17.80 -9.53
C GLN A 125 11.14 -16.90 -8.37
N ILE A 126 11.34 -17.39 -7.16
CA ILE A 126 11.07 -16.62 -5.94
C ILE A 126 12.40 -16.16 -5.38
N ALA A 127 12.67 -14.86 -5.47
CA ALA A 127 13.85 -14.25 -4.86
C ALA A 127 13.93 -14.60 -3.37
N GLU A 128 15.16 -14.85 -2.90
CA GLU A 128 15.42 -15.13 -1.49
C GLU A 128 14.87 -13.99 -0.62
N TYR A 129 14.26 -14.40 0.49
CA TYR A 129 13.68 -13.48 1.43
C TYR A 129 14.66 -13.26 2.56
N ASP A 130 15.19 -12.04 2.65
CA ASP A 130 15.98 -11.61 3.79
C ASP A 130 15.05 -11.17 4.93
N GLU A 131 14.94 -12.02 5.96
CA GLU A 131 14.11 -11.78 7.14
C GLU A 131 14.59 -10.59 7.98
N GLU A 132 15.91 -10.39 8.07
CA GLU A 132 16.47 -9.30 8.84
C GLU A 132 16.18 -7.97 8.16
N GLN A 133 16.42 -7.90 6.85
CA GLN A 133 16.08 -6.72 6.05
C GLN A 133 14.57 -6.44 6.10
N ALA A 134 13.72 -7.46 6.04
CA ALA A 134 12.27 -7.28 6.11
C ALA A 134 11.81 -6.76 7.48
N ARG A 135 12.35 -7.29 8.58
CA ARG A 135 12.06 -6.80 9.94
C ARG A 135 12.54 -5.36 10.13
N GLY A 136 13.76 -5.04 9.66
CA GLY A 136 14.30 -3.69 9.71
C GLY A 136 13.44 -2.70 8.92
N LEU A 137 12.96 -3.10 7.74
CA LEU A 137 12.05 -2.29 6.93
C LEU A 137 10.71 -2.05 7.64
N LEU A 138 10.10 -3.11 8.18
CA LEU A 138 8.84 -3.01 8.94
C LEU A 138 8.99 -2.07 10.15
N ALA A 139 10.06 -2.24 10.94
CA ALA A 139 10.34 -1.38 12.08
C ALA A 139 10.48 0.09 11.66
N LYS A 140 11.19 0.36 10.56
CA LYS A 140 11.33 1.71 10.01
C LYS A 140 10.00 2.29 9.53
N MET A 141 9.14 1.49 8.91
CA MET A 141 7.80 1.91 8.50
C MET A 141 6.92 2.25 9.71
N LYS A 142 6.93 1.41 10.75
CA LYS A 142 6.20 1.66 12.01
C LYS A 142 6.69 2.93 12.71
N ALA A 143 8.00 3.20 12.70
CA ALA A 143 8.56 4.44 13.23
C ALA A 143 8.05 5.71 12.49
N HIS A 144 7.52 5.55 11.27
CA HIS A 144 6.85 6.61 10.50
C HIS A 144 5.32 6.49 10.52
N GLY A 145 4.76 5.84 11.55
CA GLY A 145 3.32 5.76 11.78
C GLY A 145 2.59 4.70 10.94
N ALA A 146 3.30 3.79 10.27
CA ALA A 146 2.62 2.75 9.51
C ALA A 146 1.94 1.71 10.41
N VAL A 147 0.68 1.38 10.10
CA VAL A 147 -0.07 0.28 10.72
C VAL A 147 0.22 -1.04 10.00
N GLU A 148 0.46 -2.11 10.75
CA GLU A 148 0.70 -3.43 10.19
C GLU A 148 -0.60 -4.23 10.05
N PHE A 149 -0.79 -4.83 8.87
CA PHE A 149 -1.86 -5.76 8.55
C PHE A 149 -1.24 -7.14 8.26
N SER A 150 -1.14 -7.98 9.29
CA SER A 150 -0.65 -9.35 9.12
C SER A 150 -1.66 -10.20 8.35
N THR A 151 -1.16 -10.99 7.42
CA THR A 151 -1.96 -11.91 6.60
C THR A 151 -1.63 -13.39 6.89
N GLU A 152 -0.85 -13.68 7.93
CA GLU A 152 -0.29 -15.02 8.20
C GLU A 152 -1.37 -16.09 8.40
N GLU A 153 -2.47 -15.71 9.04
CA GLU A 153 -3.56 -16.62 9.42
C GLU A 153 -4.95 -16.01 9.13
N LYS A 154 -4.97 -14.88 8.42
CA LYS A 154 -6.19 -14.17 8.06
C LYS A 154 -6.56 -14.44 6.61
N THR A 155 -7.84 -14.65 6.39
CA THR A 155 -8.45 -14.61 5.07
C THR A 155 -8.35 -13.20 4.49
N PRO A 156 -8.43 -13.03 3.16
CA PRO A 156 -8.45 -11.70 2.54
C PRO A 156 -9.60 -10.81 3.06
N GLU A 157 -10.72 -11.42 3.47
CA GLU A 157 -11.87 -10.70 4.03
C GLU A 157 -11.56 -10.13 5.42
N GLU A 158 -10.99 -10.94 6.31
CA GLU A 158 -10.61 -10.47 7.64
C GLU A 158 -9.56 -9.35 7.58
N VAL A 159 -8.61 -9.43 6.66
CA VAL A 159 -7.64 -8.34 6.45
C VAL A 159 -8.33 -7.10 5.88
N ALA A 160 -9.30 -7.26 4.98
CA ALA A 160 -10.08 -6.15 4.47
C ALA A 160 -10.86 -5.46 5.60
N GLU A 161 -11.46 -6.23 6.52
CA GLU A 161 -12.13 -5.67 7.69
C GLU A 161 -11.20 -4.91 8.62
N ASP A 162 -9.99 -5.41 8.88
CA ASP A 162 -8.99 -4.66 9.66
C ASP A 162 -8.68 -3.31 9.01
N ILE A 163 -8.49 -3.30 7.68
CA ILE A 163 -8.21 -2.09 6.91
C ILE A 163 -9.42 -1.15 6.97
N ARG A 164 -10.64 -1.64 6.79
CA ARG A 164 -11.87 -0.83 6.89
C ARG A 164 -12.01 -0.19 8.26
N ALA A 165 -11.81 -0.96 9.33
CA ALA A 165 -11.87 -0.48 10.70
C ALA A 165 -10.84 0.62 10.95
N TRP A 166 -9.61 0.44 10.46
CA TRP A 166 -8.56 1.46 10.53
C TRP A 166 -8.91 2.72 9.73
N LEU A 167 -9.38 2.60 8.49
CA LEU A 167 -9.77 3.76 7.67
C LEU A 167 -10.94 4.55 8.28
N ASN A 168 -11.87 3.86 8.95
CA ASN A 168 -12.95 4.50 9.70
C ASN A 168 -12.43 5.22 10.94
N SER A 169 -11.42 4.69 11.64
CA SER A 169 -10.84 5.36 12.81
C SER A 169 -10.05 6.61 12.44
N LEU A 170 -9.50 6.69 11.22
CA LEU A 170 -8.90 7.90 10.66
C LEU A 170 -9.94 8.98 10.29
N SER A 171 -11.22 8.62 10.24
CA SER A 171 -12.33 9.49 9.85
C SER A 171 -13.06 10.11 11.04
N MET A 172 -12.71 9.72 12.28
CA MET A 172 -13.26 10.23 13.54
C MET A 172 -12.37 11.33 14.14
#